data_AF-A0A4D6HCD9-F1
#
_entry.id   AF-A0A4D6HCD9-F1
#
_cell.length_a   1.000
_cell.length_b   1.000
_cell.length_c   1.000
_cell.angle_alpha   90.00
_cell.angle_beta   90.00
_cell.angle_gamma   90.00
#
_symmetry.space_group_name_H-M   'P 1'
#
loop_
_entity.id
_entity.type
_entity.pdbx_description
1 polymer ?
#
loop_
_entity_poly.entity_id
_entity_poly.type
_entity_poly.pdbx_seq_one_letter_code
_entity_poly.pdbx_strand_id
1 'polypeptide(L)'
;MADGRDPEATLEEWKESMQAEHAEAIENPDPEEAHEIEGVAQVSYRVTFEYDEENEVLVRDEREQVDELNDPELLSCACGVRGMTHEEALTHLRNAR
;
A
#
# COMPACT_ATOMS: atom_id res chain seq x y z
N MET A 1 14.44 2.87 35.80
CA MET A 1 15.77 2.79 35.16
C MET A 1 15.51 2.59 33.69
N ALA A 2 16.03 3.46 32.83
CA ALA A 2 16.09 3.14 31.41
C ALA A 2 17.06 1.96 31.28
N ASP A 3 16.59 0.85 30.69
CA ASP A 3 17.47 -0.22 30.26
C ASP A 3 18.60 0.47 29.47
N GLY A 4 19.87 0.23 29.82
CA GLY A 4 21.03 0.95 29.25
C GLY A 4 21.29 0.68 27.77
N ARG A 5 20.27 0.25 27.04
CA ARG A 5 20.24 0.08 25.60
C ARG A 5 19.96 1.42 24.95
N ASP A 6 20.81 1.72 23.96
CA ASP A 6 20.60 2.86 23.08
C ASP A 6 19.28 2.63 22.31
N PRO A 7 18.32 3.56 22.43
CA PRO A 7 17.00 3.38 21.82
C PRO A 7 17.06 3.44 20.29
N GLU A 8 18.04 4.13 19.71
CA GLU A 8 18.23 4.20 18.26
C GLU A 8 18.78 2.86 17.75
N ALA A 9 19.80 2.31 18.41
CA ALA A 9 20.33 0.99 18.08
C ALA A 9 19.25 -0.11 18.15
N THR A 10 18.41 -0.08 19.19
CA THR A 10 17.30 -1.04 19.34
C THR A 10 16.29 -0.92 18.20
N LEU A 11 16.05 0.30 17.70
CA LEU A 11 15.12 0.56 16.60
C LEU A 11 15.72 0.16 15.25
N GLU A 12 17.02 0.31 15.05
CA GLU A 12 17.74 -0.16 13.87
C GLU A 12 17.73 -1.69 13.79
N GLU A 13 18.05 -2.39 14.89
CA GLU A 13 17.99 -3.85 14.97
C GLU A 13 16.58 -4.37 14.65
N TRP A 14 15.54 -3.73 15.19
CA TRP A 14 14.16 -4.10 14.89
C TRP A 14 13.81 -3.90 13.40
N LYS A 15 14.23 -2.79 12.79
CA LYS A 15 13.99 -2.54 11.35
C LYS A 15 14.70 -3.58 10.48
N GLU A 16 15.94 -3.91 10.81
CA GLU A 16 16.71 -4.92 10.07
C GLU A 16 16.03 -6.29 10.16
N SER A 17 15.59 -6.71 11.35
CA SER A 17 14.81 -7.95 11.52
C SER A 17 13.55 -7.94 10.66
N MET A 18 12.75 -6.88 10.73
CA MET A 18 11.50 -6.78 9.97
C MET A 18 11.73 -6.81 8.46
N GLN A 19 12.80 -6.18 7.97
CA GLN A 19 13.17 -6.21 6.55
C GLN A 19 13.66 -7.60 6.12
N ALA A 20 14.42 -8.30 6.97
CA ALA A 20 14.87 -9.66 6.69
C ALA A 20 13.69 -10.65 6.65
N GLU A 21 12.77 -10.56 7.60
CA GLU A 21 11.55 -11.39 7.63
C GLU A 21 10.66 -11.12 6.40
N HIS A 22 10.56 -9.87 5.97
CA HIS A 22 9.83 -9.49 4.77
C HIS A 22 10.46 -10.06 3.50
N ALA A 23 11.79 -9.94 3.35
CA ALA A 23 12.52 -10.51 2.23
C ALA A 23 12.39 -12.04 2.18
N GLU A 24 12.48 -12.71 3.34
CA GLU A 24 12.32 -14.16 3.43
C GLU A 24 10.93 -14.61 2.97
N ALA A 25 9.86 -13.91 3.38
CA ALA A 25 8.49 -14.21 2.97
C ALA A 25 8.23 -13.98 1.47
N ILE A 26 8.95 -13.02 0.86
CA ILE A 26 8.94 -12.81 -0.60
C ILE A 26 9.64 -13.97 -1.31
N GLU A 27 10.81 -14.37 -0.83
CA GLU A 27 11.65 -15.38 -1.48
C GLU A 27 11.12 -16.81 -1.27
N ASN A 28 10.49 -17.11 -0.14
CA ASN A 28 10.05 -18.46 0.23
C ASN A 28 8.56 -18.50 0.60
N PRO A 29 7.65 -18.18 -0.34
CA PRO A 29 6.21 -18.30 -0.11
C PRO A 29 5.78 -19.74 0.13
N ASP A 30 4.72 -19.93 0.92
CA ASP A 30 4.08 -21.23 1.10
C ASP A 30 3.38 -21.67 -0.21
N PRO A 31 3.80 -22.77 -0.86
CA PRO A 31 3.19 -23.21 -2.11
C PRO A 31 1.77 -23.77 -1.97
N GLU A 32 1.31 -24.05 -0.74
CA GLU A 32 -0.04 -24.55 -0.46
C GLU A 32 -1.06 -23.41 -0.31
N GLU A 33 -0.61 -22.18 -0.08
CA GLU A 33 -1.47 -21.00 0.01
C GLU A 33 -1.88 -20.47 -1.38
N ALA A 34 -3.01 -19.76 -1.42
CA ALA A 34 -3.44 -19.06 -2.62
C ALA A 34 -2.67 -17.75 -2.77
N HIS A 35 -2.04 -17.55 -3.94
CA HIS A 35 -1.27 -16.35 -4.24
C HIS A 35 -1.93 -15.53 -5.35
N GLU A 36 -2.39 -14.33 -4.98
CA GLU A 36 -2.98 -13.34 -5.89
C GLU A 36 -2.44 -11.95 -5.49
N ILE A 37 -1.93 -11.20 -6.47
CA ILE A 37 -1.33 -9.88 -6.24
C ILE A 37 -2.37 -8.78 -6.49
N GLU A 38 -2.51 -7.89 -5.53
CA GLU A 38 -3.38 -6.72 -5.56
C GLU A 38 -2.59 -5.43 -5.30
N GLY A 39 -3.00 -4.36 -5.97
CA GLY A 39 -2.60 -2.98 -5.67
C GLY A 39 -3.81 -2.08 -5.63
N VAL A 40 -3.85 -1.12 -4.70
CA VAL A 40 -4.92 -0.13 -4.57
C VAL A 40 -4.46 1.22 -5.08
N ALA A 41 -5.10 1.71 -6.14
CA ALA A 41 -4.91 3.07 -6.65
C ALA A 41 -6.18 3.91 -6.45
N GLN A 42 -6.02 5.19 -6.13
CA GLN A 42 -7.11 6.13 -5.93
C GLN A 42 -6.92 7.33 -6.86
N VAL A 43 -8.02 7.81 -7.45
CA VAL A 43 -8.03 9.04 -8.24
C VAL A 43 -8.77 10.14 -7.50
N SER A 44 -8.12 11.30 -7.41
CA SER A 44 -8.70 12.46 -6.75
C SER A 44 -9.50 13.29 -7.75
N TYR A 45 -10.70 13.68 -7.34
CA TYR A 45 -11.55 14.62 -8.07
C TYR A 45 -11.80 15.86 -7.22
N ARG A 46 -11.70 17.04 -7.85
CA ARG A 46 -12.23 18.28 -7.31
C ARG A 46 -13.67 18.43 -7.78
N VAL A 47 -14.56 18.80 -6.86
CA VAL A 47 -15.98 19.02 -7.14
C VAL A 47 -16.37 20.39 -6.60
N THR A 48 -16.99 21.23 -7.44
CA THR A 48 -17.52 22.53 -7.04
C THR A 48 -19.04 22.45 -6.89
N PHE A 49 -19.58 23.33 -6.06
CA PHE A 49 -21.01 23.44 -5.82
C PHE A 49 -21.41 24.90 -5.89
N GLU A 50 -22.53 25.16 -6.54
CA GLU A 50 -23.20 26.45 -6.56
C GLU A 50 -24.40 26.43 -5.62
N TYR A 51 -24.74 27.57 -5.05
CA TYR A 51 -25.92 27.73 -4.21
C TYR A 51 -27.10 28.20 -5.06
N ASP A 52 -28.16 27.40 -5.10
CA ASP A 52 -29.46 27.75 -5.68
C ASP A 52 -30.30 28.45 -4.61
N GLU A 53 -30.44 29.77 -4.73
CA GLU A 53 -31.21 30.60 -3.80
C GLU A 53 -32.73 30.37 -3.87
N GLU A 54 -33.25 29.90 -5.00
CA GLU A 54 -34.69 29.66 -5.20
C GLU A 54 -35.15 28.43 -4.43
N ASN A 55 -34.32 27.39 -4.44
CA ASN A 55 -34.62 26.10 -3.81
C ASN A 55 -33.88 25.91 -2.48
N GLU A 56 -33.01 26.85 -2.09
CA GLU A 56 -32.17 26.82 -0.89
C GLU A 56 -31.29 25.55 -0.80
N VAL A 57 -30.72 25.12 -1.93
CA VAL A 57 -29.90 23.90 -2.03
C VAL A 57 -28.54 24.17 -2.67
N LEU A 58 -27.54 23.34 -2.31
CA LEU A 58 -26.28 23.28 -3.05
C LEU A 58 -26.41 22.32 -4.22
N VAL A 59 -26.22 22.82 -5.43
CA VAL A 59 -26.20 22.04 -6.66
C VAL A 59 -24.76 21.84 -7.09
N ARG A 60 -24.41 20.62 -7.52
CA ARG A 60 -23.09 20.36 -8.07
C ARG A 60 -22.95 21.08 -9.40
N ASP A 61 -21.89 21.87 -9.53
CA ASP A 61 -21.60 22.69 -10.71
C ASP A 61 -20.56 22.00 -11.59
N GLU A 62 -19.36 21.77 -11.07
CA GLU A 62 -18.25 21.18 -11.82
C GLU A 62 -17.65 19.95 -11.13
N ARG A 63 -17.04 19.09 -11.95
CA ARG A 63 -16.16 18.01 -11.51
C ARG A 63 -14.92 17.97 -12.39
N GLU A 64 -13.75 18.11 -11.78
CA GLU A 64 -12.44 18.04 -12.43
C GLU A 64 -11.62 16.88 -11.84
N GLN A 65 -11.01 16.06 -12.69
CA GLN A 65 -10.00 15.10 -12.24
C GLN A 65 -8.70 15.86 -11.96
N VAL A 66 -8.20 15.76 -10.72
CA VAL A 66 -6.96 16.45 -10.33
C VAL A 66 -5.75 15.52 -10.30
N ASP A 67 -5.98 14.22 -10.42
CA ASP A 67 -4.93 13.21 -10.42
C ASP A 67 -5.24 12.08 -11.40
N GLU A 68 -4.19 11.53 -12.02
CA GLU A 68 -4.30 10.44 -12.99
C GLU A 68 -4.28 9.08 -12.28
N LEU A 69 -4.94 8.09 -12.88
CA LEU A 69 -4.87 6.73 -12.37
C LEU A 69 -3.48 6.17 -12.69
N ASN A 70 -2.66 5.97 -11.67
CA ASN A 70 -1.35 5.35 -11.76
C ASN A 70 -1.33 4.05 -10.97
N ASP A 71 -0.54 3.08 -11.46
CA ASP A 71 -0.31 1.84 -10.72
C ASP A 71 0.40 2.15 -9.40
N PRO A 72 0.00 1.52 -8.28
CA PRO A 72 0.64 1.75 -6.99
C PRO A 72 2.05 1.15 -7.00
N GLU A 73 2.99 1.86 -6.36
CA GLU A 73 4.38 1.41 -6.26
C GLU A 73 4.53 0.13 -5.42
N LEU A 74 3.61 -0.06 -4.47
CA LEU A 74 3.61 -1.18 -3.54
C LEU A 74 2.36 -2.02 -3.69
N LEU A 75 2.58 -3.33 -3.75
CA LEU A 75 1.60 -4.38 -3.96
C LEU A 75 1.52 -5.29 -2.73
N SER A 76 0.45 -6.07 -2.67
CA SER A 76 0.22 -7.06 -1.63
C SER A 76 -0.25 -8.39 -2.23
N CYS A 77 0.08 -9.49 -1.57
CA CYS A 77 -0.41 -10.81 -1.89
C CYS A 77 -1.54 -11.23 -0.94
N ALA A 78 -2.47 -12.05 -1.42
CA ALA A 78 -3.52 -12.68 -0.63
C ALA A 78 -3.00 -13.52 0.55
N CYS A 79 -1.78 -14.07 0.47
CA CYS A 79 -1.12 -14.80 1.57
C CYS A 79 -0.69 -13.88 2.75
N GLY A 80 -0.83 -12.56 2.60
CA GLY A 80 -0.58 -11.59 3.66
C GLY A 80 0.75 -10.83 3.56
N VAL A 81 1.62 -11.18 2.61
CA VAL A 81 2.82 -10.38 2.29
C VAL A 81 2.40 -9.05 1.67
N ARG A 82 2.90 -7.92 2.18
CA ARG A 82 2.52 -6.56 1.75
C ARG A 82 3.76 -5.71 1.53
N GLY A 83 3.61 -4.62 0.76
CA GLY A 83 4.71 -3.68 0.57
C GLY A 83 5.76 -4.18 -0.42
N MET A 84 5.35 -5.01 -1.39
CA MET A 84 6.25 -5.48 -2.44
C MET A 84 6.27 -4.49 -3.60
N THR A 85 7.45 -4.18 -4.11
CA THR A 85 7.60 -3.61 -5.46
C THR A 85 7.07 -4.59 -6.52
N HIS A 86 6.91 -4.11 -7.75
CA HIS A 86 6.48 -4.96 -8.86
C HIS A 86 7.44 -6.14 -9.10
N GLU A 87 8.75 -5.93 -8.96
CA GLU A 87 9.78 -6.95 -9.15
C GLU A 87 9.76 -8.01 -8.03
N GLU A 88 9.54 -7.57 -6.79
CA GLU A 88 9.38 -8.46 -5.63
C GLU A 88 8.11 -9.29 -5.74
N ALA A 89 6.98 -8.69 -6.12
CA ALA A 89 5.72 -9.40 -6.31
C ALA A 89 5.82 -10.46 -7.43
N LEU A 90 6.56 -10.15 -8.51
CA LEU A 90 6.86 -11.11 -9.56
C LEU A 90 7.71 -12.28 -9.06
N THR A 91 8.71 -12.00 -8.22
CA THR A 91 9.57 -13.01 -7.61
C THR A 91 8.78 -13.94 -6.69
N HIS A 92 7.96 -13.35 -5.83
CA HIS A 92 7.05 -14.06 -4.94
C HIS A 92 6.13 -15.03 -5.71
N LEU A 93 5.45 -14.55 -6.75
CA LEU A 93 4.59 -15.41 -7.58
C LEU A 93 5.34 -16.53 -8.32
N ARG A 94 6.62 -16.31 -8.67
CA ARG A 94 7.44 -17.35 -9.32
C ARG A 94 7.81 -18.45 -8.34
N ASN A 95 8.10 -18.09 -7.10
CA ASN A 95 8.52 -19.04 -6.07
C ASN A 95 7.33 -19.77 -5.45
N ALA A 96 6.12 -19.20 -5.54
CA ALA A 96 4.87 -19.81 -5.08
C ALA A 96 4.30 -20.89 -6.03
N ARG A 97 4.90 -21.13 -7.20
CA ARG A 97 4.44 -22.08 -8.23
C ARG A 97 5.36 -23.28 -8.34
#